data_AF-A0AAW1U3L8-F1
#
_entry.id   AF-A0AAW1U3L8-F1
#
_cell.length_a   1.000
_cell.length_b   1.000
_cell.length_c   1.000
_cell.angle_alpha   90.00
_cell.angle_beta   90.00
_cell.angle_gamma   90.00
#
_symmetry.space_group_name_H-M   'P 1'
#
loop_
_entity.id
_entity.type
_entity.pdbx_description
1 polymer ?
#
loop_
_entity_poly.entity_id
_entity_poly.type
_entity_poly.pdbx_seq_one_letter_code
_entity_poly.pdbx_strand_id
1 'polypeptide(L)'
;MNSNMASTEQEDYIVENNNHEICDSEHENPAKKPVHSAALRIGEEYQANIPELVTARNADLLEDKGLLIWSPPEDTDDENVDEYLNRATETYGYTAEQSLGMLYWHGHDTEKATEDLANYIPNKLSWSMKEEIVFENAFEQYGKDFKKINELLPHKTKGELINFYYKWKKTLRGSYVKKQEKPKENISPKTPKNKRGPKTKRNKTHSPDNMVISD
;
A
#
# COMPACT_ATOMS: atom_id res chain seq x y z
N MET A 1 7.56 37.93 71.01
CA MET A 1 8.71 38.46 70.25
C MET A 1 8.26 38.61 68.80
N ASN A 2 8.22 39.87 68.37
CA ASN A 2 7.96 40.49 67.05
C ASN A 2 8.17 39.60 65.81
N SER A 3 7.21 39.54 64.86
CA SER A 3 7.05 40.38 63.63
C SER A 3 7.67 39.68 62.39
N ASN A 4 7.09 39.60 61.19
CA ASN A 4 6.25 40.54 60.42
C ASN A 4 5.41 39.84 59.31
N MET A 5 4.39 40.58 58.84
CA MET A 5 3.52 40.39 57.65
C MET A 5 4.26 40.38 56.29
N ALA A 6 3.67 39.70 55.28
CA ALA A 6 3.44 40.12 53.88
C ALA A 6 2.78 38.95 53.12
N SER A 7 1.51 39.02 52.69
CA SER A 7 0.96 39.61 51.45
C SER A 7 1.14 38.75 50.18
N THR A 8 -0.01 38.49 49.55
CA THR A 8 -0.32 37.81 48.29
C THR A 8 0.41 38.37 47.07
N GLU A 9 0.92 37.51 46.18
CA GLU A 9 1.17 37.86 44.77
C GLU A 9 0.76 36.71 43.85
N GLN A 10 -0.12 37.04 42.91
CA GLN A 10 -0.54 36.24 41.75
C GLN A 10 0.51 36.47 40.65
N GLU A 11 1.03 35.40 40.04
CA GLU A 11 1.91 35.53 38.88
C GLU A 11 1.08 35.49 37.58
N ASP A 12 0.97 36.66 36.95
CA ASP A 12 0.38 36.87 35.63
C ASP A 12 1.32 36.37 34.52
N TYR A 13 0.89 35.40 33.71
CA TYR A 13 1.56 35.05 32.46
C TYR A 13 0.99 35.90 31.31
N ILE A 14 1.83 36.77 30.77
CA ILE A 14 1.56 37.67 29.63
C ILE A 14 1.47 36.85 28.34
N VAL A 15 0.35 36.95 27.62
CA VAL A 15 0.20 36.49 26.24
C VAL A 15 0.65 37.64 25.31
N GLU A 16 1.82 37.49 24.68
CA GLU A 16 2.26 38.41 23.63
C GLU A 16 1.43 38.19 22.35
N ASN A 17 0.44 39.06 22.16
CA ASN A 17 -0.26 39.24 20.89
C ASN A 17 0.67 39.96 19.89
N ASN A 18 1.24 39.23 18.94
CA ASN A 18 1.84 39.83 17.74
C ASN A 18 0.79 39.90 16.63
N ASN A 19 -0.06 40.94 16.71
CA ASN A 19 -0.76 41.47 15.54
C ASN A 19 0.26 42.20 14.66
N HIS A 20 0.61 41.63 13.50
CA HIS A 20 1.21 42.41 12.44
C HIS A 20 0.17 42.65 11.34
N GLU A 21 -0.16 43.92 11.18
CA GLU A 21 -1.07 44.44 10.17
C GLU A 21 -0.56 44.17 8.74
N ILE A 22 -1.50 43.71 7.92
CA ILE A 22 -1.76 43.96 6.50
C ILE A 22 -0.69 44.73 5.71
N CYS A 23 -0.24 44.13 4.59
CA CYS A 23 0.32 44.83 3.44
C CYS A 23 -0.54 44.50 2.21
N ASP A 24 -1.40 45.46 1.83
CA ASP A 24 -2.06 45.51 0.54
C ASP A 24 -1.06 45.96 -0.53
N SER A 25 -1.00 45.22 -1.64
CA SER A 25 -0.71 45.81 -2.95
C SER A 25 -1.40 44.97 -4.03
N GLU A 26 -2.57 45.42 -4.44
CA GLU A 26 -3.31 44.92 -5.58
C GLU A 26 -2.55 45.22 -6.88
N HIS A 27 -2.15 44.17 -7.60
CA HIS A 27 -2.02 44.24 -9.04
C HIS A 27 -2.78 43.05 -9.65
N GLU A 28 -4.08 43.28 -9.87
CA GLU A 28 -4.93 42.38 -10.65
C GLU A 28 -4.44 42.31 -12.10
N ASN A 29 -3.96 41.13 -12.49
CA ASN A 29 -3.86 40.72 -13.88
C ASN A 29 -5.05 39.78 -14.18
N PRO A 30 -6.00 40.16 -15.05
CA PRO A 30 -7.30 39.48 -15.17
C PRO A 30 -7.26 38.12 -15.90
N ALA A 31 -6.09 37.54 -16.14
CA ALA A 31 -5.94 36.31 -16.93
C ALA A 31 -5.36 35.10 -16.17
N LYS A 32 -5.36 35.09 -14.84
CA LYS A 32 -4.99 33.91 -14.06
C LYS A 32 -6.15 33.47 -13.19
N LYS A 33 -6.81 32.37 -13.59
CA LYS A 33 -7.71 31.61 -12.70
C LYS A 33 -7.02 31.49 -11.34
N PRO A 34 -7.71 31.75 -10.21
CA PRO A 34 -7.09 31.63 -8.92
C PRO A 34 -6.65 30.18 -8.80
N VAL A 35 -5.34 29.97 -8.89
CA VAL A 35 -4.71 28.75 -8.43
C VAL A 35 -5.10 28.74 -6.98
N HIS A 36 -6.12 27.96 -6.61
CA HIS A 36 -6.40 27.69 -5.21
C HIS A 36 -5.06 27.29 -4.64
N SER A 37 -4.45 28.20 -3.87
CA SER A 37 -3.28 27.87 -3.08
C SER A 37 -3.71 26.61 -2.34
N ALA A 38 -2.92 25.54 -2.47
CA ALA A 38 -3.11 24.31 -1.72
C ALA A 38 -2.83 24.59 -0.23
N ALA A 39 -3.60 25.53 0.33
CA ALA A 39 -3.56 25.96 1.70
C ALA A 39 -4.32 24.90 2.49
N LEU A 40 -3.70 24.45 3.56
CA LEU A 40 -4.29 23.51 4.50
C LEU A 40 -5.58 24.13 5.04
N ARG A 41 -6.67 23.39 4.93
CA ARG A 41 -7.98 23.85 5.41
C ARG A 41 -8.12 23.47 6.87
N ILE A 42 -8.62 24.41 7.66
CA ILE A 42 -8.83 24.29 9.11
C ILE A 42 -10.30 24.60 9.36
N GLY A 43 -11.04 23.66 9.95
CA GLY A 43 -12.46 23.77 10.32
C GLY A 43 -13.03 22.43 10.76
N GLU A 44 -14.18 22.43 11.43
CA GLU A 44 -14.84 21.19 11.87
C GLU A 44 -15.19 20.27 10.69
N GLU A 45 -15.36 20.84 9.49
CA GLU A 45 -15.61 20.12 8.25
C GLU A 45 -14.36 19.49 7.61
N TYR A 46 -13.17 19.82 8.10
CA TYR A 46 -11.90 19.33 7.57
C TYR A 46 -11.08 18.50 8.56
N GLN A 47 -11.22 18.75 9.87
CA GLN A 47 -10.50 18.03 10.91
C GLN A 47 -11.21 16.73 11.29
N ALA A 48 -10.43 15.72 11.68
CA ALA A 48 -10.98 14.51 12.28
C ALA A 48 -11.49 14.81 13.70
N ASN A 49 -12.68 14.29 14.05
CA ASN A 49 -13.12 14.23 15.44
C ASN A 49 -12.29 13.17 16.17
N ILE A 50 -11.49 13.60 17.15
CA ILE A 50 -10.62 12.72 17.93
C ILE A 50 -11.45 12.16 19.10
N PRO A 51 -11.74 10.84 19.12
CA PRO A 51 -12.49 10.24 20.22
C PRO A 51 -11.72 10.31 21.53
N GLU A 52 -12.44 10.31 22.65
CA GLU A 52 -11.84 10.22 23.97
C GLU A 52 -11.07 8.90 24.16
N LEU A 53 -10.01 8.96 24.98
CA LEU A 53 -9.20 7.79 25.28
C LEU A 53 -10.00 6.77 26.09
N VAL A 54 -10.31 5.64 25.47
CA VAL A 54 -10.92 4.51 26.16
C VAL A 54 -9.81 3.67 26.81
N THR A 55 -9.81 3.57 28.14
CA THR A 55 -8.80 2.83 28.92
C THR A 55 -9.03 1.33 28.96
N ALA A 56 -10.26 0.88 28.69
CA ALA A 56 -10.64 -0.52 28.67
C ALA A 56 -11.19 -0.91 27.28
N ARG A 57 -10.67 -1.99 26.71
CA ARG A 57 -11.18 -2.50 25.44
C ARG A 57 -12.55 -3.15 25.69
N ASN A 58 -13.61 -2.50 25.22
CA ASN A 58 -14.96 -3.08 25.24
C ASN A 58 -15.16 -3.92 23.98
N ALA A 59 -14.96 -5.23 24.10
CA ALA A 59 -15.09 -6.17 22.98
C ALA A 59 -16.49 -6.14 22.35
N ASP A 60 -17.53 -5.95 23.16
CA ASP A 60 -18.94 -5.99 22.72
C ASP A 60 -19.34 -4.78 21.85
N LEU A 61 -18.55 -3.70 21.86
CA LEU A 61 -18.78 -2.51 21.02
C LEU A 61 -17.98 -2.54 19.71
N LEU A 62 -17.08 -3.51 19.55
CA LEU A 62 -16.33 -3.70 18.31
C LEU A 62 -17.24 -4.43 17.32
N GLU A 63 -17.72 -3.70 16.32
CA GLU A 63 -18.37 -4.30 15.16
C GLU A 63 -17.35 -5.22 14.48
N ASP A 64 -17.52 -6.54 14.62
CA ASP A 64 -16.61 -7.51 14.02
C ASP A 64 -16.84 -7.56 12.51
N LYS A 65 -16.03 -6.78 11.79
CA LYS A 65 -16.00 -6.75 10.31
C LYS A 65 -15.04 -7.79 9.74
N GLY A 66 -14.34 -8.52 10.59
CA GLY A 66 -13.38 -9.54 10.19
C GLY A 66 -14.08 -10.86 9.85
N LEU A 67 -13.54 -11.56 8.86
CA LEU A 67 -13.83 -12.98 8.68
C LEU A 67 -12.55 -13.74 9.03
N LEU A 68 -12.60 -14.61 10.04
CA LEU A 68 -11.48 -15.48 10.38
C LEU A 68 -11.32 -16.54 9.29
N ILE A 69 -10.21 -16.44 8.54
CA ILE A 69 -9.91 -17.34 7.41
C ILE A 69 -8.83 -18.38 7.74
N TRP A 70 -8.11 -18.20 8.85
CA TRP A 70 -7.07 -19.12 9.32
C TRP A 70 -6.70 -18.82 10.78
N SER A 71 -6.44 -19.86 11.58
CA SER A 71 -5.77 -19.74 12.87
C SER A 71 -4.78 -20.90 13.03
N PRO A 72 -3.53 -20.68 13.47
CA PRO A 72 -2.59 -21.78 13.66
C PRO A 72 -3.12 -22.84 14.65
N PRO A 73 -3.01 -24.15 14.37
CA PRO A 73 -3.34 -25.19 15.33
C PRO A 73 -2.31 -25.24 16.47
N GLU A 74 -2.67 -25.83 17.61
CA GLU A 74 -1.79 -25.95 18.79
C GLU A 74 -0.59 -26.88 18.51
N ASP A 75 -0.83 -27.95 17.76
CA ASP A 75 0.19 -28.90 17.27
C ASP A 75 0.12 -28.92 15.74
N THR A 76 1.11 -28.31 15.07
CA THR A 76 1.18 -28.31 13.61
C THR A 76 2.16 -29.37 13.13
N ASP A 77 1.68 -30.28 12.29
CA ASP A 77 2.52 -31.14 11.46
C ASP A 77 2.69 -30.49 10.08
N ASP A 78 3.72 -29.64 9.96
CA ASP A 78 3.98 -28.87 8.75
C ASP A 78 4.19 -29.76 7.51
N GLU A 79 4.76 -30.97 7.69
CA GLU A 79 5.02 -31.89 6.57
C GLU A 79 3.71 -32.45 5.99
N ASN A 80 2.76 -32.83 6.86
CA ASN A 80 1.43 -33.28 6.45
C ASN A 80 0.60 -32.15 5.81
N VAL A 81 0.72 -30.93 6.34
CA VAL A 81 0.06 -29.74 5.75
C VAL A 81 0.63 -29.45 4.35
N ASP A 82 1.94 -29.51 4.17
CA ASP A 82 2.59 -29.30 2.87
C ASP A 82 2.20 -30.38 1.85
N GLU A 83 2.12 -31.65 2.27
CA GLU A 83 1.62 -32.74 1.41
C GLU A 83 0.19 -32.47 0.94
N TYR A 84 -0.69 -32.06 1.86
CA TYR A 84 -2.07 -31.68 1.54
C TYR A 84 -2.12 -30.49 0.56
N LEU A 85 -1.33 -29.43 0.79
CA LEU A 85 -1.27 -28.26 -0.08
C LEU A 85 -0.83 -28.64 -1.50
N ASN A 86 0.21 -29.47 -1.62
CA ASN A 86 0.70 -29.98 -2.90
C ASN A 86 -0.38 -30.80 -3.61
N ARG A 87 -1.05 -31.70 -2.90
CA ARG A 87 -2.14 -32.51 -3.47
C ARG A 87 -3.29 -31.65 -3.98
N ALA A 88 -3.75 -30.68 -3.18
CA ALA A 88 -4.82 -29.76 -3.55
C ALA A 88 -4.47 -28.87 -4.76
N THR A 89 -3.23 -28.37 -4.83
CA THR A 89 -2.79 -27.48 -5.90
C THR A 89 -2.48 -28.22 -7.20
N GLU A 90 -1.78 -29.36 -7.15
CA GLU A 90 -1.37 -30.11 -8.34
C GLU A 90 -2.51 -30.95 -8.93
N THR A 91 -3.29 -31.62 -8.09
CA THR A 91 -4.31 -32.57 -8.56
C THR A 91 -5.63 -31.86 -8.89
N TYR A 92 -6.05 -30.92 -8.03
CA TYR A 92 -7.37 -30.30 -8.14
C TYR A 92 -7.32 -28.82 -8.55
N GLY A 93 -6.12 -28.22 -8.59
CA GLY A 93 -5.93 -26.87 -9.10
C GLY A 93 -6.41 -25.75 -8.18
N TYR A 94 -6.54 -26.02 -6.87
CA TYR A 94 -6.78 -24.99 -5.87
C TYR A 94 -5.59 -24.03 -5.77
N THR A 95 -5.85 -22.81 -5.31
CA THR A 95 -4.78 -21.90 -4.85
C THR A 95 -4.40 -22.23 -3.41
N ALA A 96 -3.17 -21.90 -2.99
CA ALA A 96 -2.73 -22.15 -1.61
C ALA A 96 -3.69 -21.53 -0.57
N GLU A 97 -4.21 -20.34 -0.84
CA GLU A 97 -5.19 -19.66 0.03
C GLU A 97 -6.50 -20.44 0.15
N GLN A 98 -7.01 -20.98 -0.97
CA GLN A 98 -8.21 -21.82 -0.95
C GLN A 98 -7.96 -23.14 -0.22
N SER A 99 -6.81 -23.77 -0.44
CA SER A 99 -6.43 -25.00 0.25
C SER A 99 -6.35 -24.77 1.76
N LEU A 100 -5.71 -23.69 2.22
CA LEU A 100 -5.65 -23.33 3.64
C LEU A 100 -7.04 -23.02 4.20
N GLY A 101 -7.88 -22.31 3.46
CA GLY A 101 -9.27 -22.05 3.86
C GLY A 101 -10.09 -23.34 4.01
N MET A 102 -9.94 -24.30 3.09
CA MET A 102 -10.57 -25.62 3.20
C MET A 102 -10.06 -26.38 4.42
N LEU A 103 -8.75 -26.41 4.62
CA LEU A 103 -8.15 -27.06 5.79
C LEU A 103 -8.65 -26.45 7.10
N TYR A 104 -8.77 -25.12 7.18
CA TYR A 104 -9.31 -24.43 8.34
C TYR A 104 -10.78 -24.80 8.60
N TRP A 105 -11.60 -24.90 7.54
CA TRP A 105 -12.99 -25.33 7.65
C TRP A 105 -13.10 -26.75 8.25
N HIS A 106 -12.18 -27.64 7.89
CA HIS A 106 -12.12 -28.99 8.47
C HIS A 106 -11.43 -29.07 9.83
N GLY A 107 -11.11 -27.93 10.47
CA GLY A 107 -10.49 -27.89 11.79
C GLY A 107 -9.05 -28.39 11.80
N HIS A 108 -8.32 -28.18 10.70
CA HIS A 108 -6.93 -28.62 10.48
C HIS A 108 -6.76 -30.14 10.26
N ASP A 109 -7.84 -30.85 9.95
CA ASP A 109 -7.79 -32.27 9.57
C ASP A 109 -7.49 -32.42 8.06
N THR A 110 -6.26 -32.84 7.74
CA THR A 110 -5.79 -32.98 6.35
C THR A 110 -6.47 -34.13 5.60
N GLU A 111 -6.84 -35.22 6.28
CA GLU A 111 -7.51 -36.36 5.66
C GLU A 111 -8.92 -35.97 5.22
N LYS A 112 -9.72 -35.41 6.14
CA LYS A 112 -11.08 -34.94 5.83
C LYS A 112 -11.06 -33.88 4.74
N ALA A 113 -10.14 -32.92 4.83
CA ALA A 113 -10.01 -31.87 3.83
C ALA A 113 -9.66 -32.44 2.44
N THR A 114 -8.87 -33.53 2.38
CA THR A 114 -8.49 -34.18 1.13
C THR A 114 -9.67 -34.86 0.44
N GLU A 115 -10.53 -35.54 1.20
CA GLU A 115 -11.72 -36.21 0.66
C GLU A 115 -12.67 -35.22 -0.03
N ASP A 116 -12.80 -34.01 0.52
CA ASP A 116 -13.68 -32.97 0.01
C ASP A 116 -13.09 -32.14 -1.14
N LEU A 117 -11.79 -32.27 -1.45
CA LEU A 117 -11.16 -31.54 -2.57
C LEU A 117 -11.85 -31.82 -3.91
N ALA A 118 -12.33 -33.05 -4.13
CA ALA A 118 -13.03 -33.43 -5.35
C ALA A 118 -14.44 -32.82 -5.47
N ASN A 119 -15.07 -32.51 -4.33
CA ASN A 119 -16.43 -32.01 -4.28
C ASN A 119 -16.52 -30.51 -4.59
N TYR A 120 -15.48 -29.75 -4.23
CA TYR A 120 -15.46 -28.29 -4.32
C TYR A 120 -14.50 -27.73 -5.37
N ILE A 121 -14.17 -28.52 -6.42
CA ILE A 121 -13.20 -28.14 -7.44
C ILE A 121 -13.50 -26.71 -7.93
N PRO A 122 -12.59 -25.75 -7.73
CA PRO A 122 -12.84 -24.38 -8.07
C PRO A 122 -13.08 -24.31 -9.57
N ASN A 123 -14.23 -23.75 -9.97
CA ASN A 123 -14.45 -23.46 -11.37
C ASN A 123 -13.39 -22.42 -11.78
N LYS A 124 -12.33 -22.87 -12.44
CA LYS A 124 -11.32 -21.98 -12.99
C LYS A 124 -12.08 -21.11 -13.99
N LEU A 125 -12.15 -19.80 -13.70
CA LEU A 125 -12.49 -18.75 -14.67
C LEU A 125 -11.43 -18.78 -15.78
N SER A 126 -11.55 -19.80 -16.61
CA SER A 126 -10.60 -20.17 -17.63
C SER A 126 -10.77 -19.19 -18.78
N TRP A 127 -9.63 -18.69 -19.22
CA TRP A 127 -9.54 -17.91 -20.43
C TRP A 127 -9.42 -18.91 -21.58
N SER A 128 -10.35 -18.82 -22.53
CA SER A 128 -10.20 -19.56 -23.77
C SER A 128 -9.12 -18.90 -24.63
N MET A 129 -8.44 -19.69 -25.47
CA MET A 129 -7.44 -19.17 -26.41
C MET A 129 -7.99 -18.01 -27.27
N LYS A 130 -9.28 -18.08 -27.63
CA LYS A 130 -9.95 -17.03 -28.40
C LYS A 130 -10.05 -15.72 -27.60
N GLU A 131 -10.43 -15.79 -26.33
CA GLU A 131 -10.50 -14.63 -25.44
C GLU A 131 -9.11 -14.03 -25.16
N GLU A 132 -8.08 -14.88 -25.03
CA GLU A 132 -6.70 -14.41 -24.88
C GLU A 132 -6.25 -13.59 -26.09
N ILE A 133 -6.52 -14.09 -27.31
CA ILE A 133 -6.18 -13.40 -28.55
C ILE A 133 -6.96 -12.08 -28.68
N VAL A 134 -8.25 -12.08 -28.35
CA VAL A 134 -9.06 -10.85 -28.35
C VAL A 134 -8.49 -9.83 -27.36
N PHE A 135 -8.10 -10.26 -26.16
CA PHE A 135 -7.47 -9.39 -25.17
C PHE A 135 -6.14 -8.83 -25.68
N GLU A 136 -5.26 -9.65 -26.25
CA GLU A 136 -3.97 -9.23 -26.77
C GLU A 136 -4.12 -8.16 -27.86
N ASN A 137 -4.97 -8.41 -28.86
CA ASN A 137 -5.24 -7.47 -29.94
C ASN A 137 -5.89 -6.17 -29.44
N ALA A 138 -6.86 -6.30 -28.53
CA ALA A 138 -7.50 -5.14 -27.90
C ALA A 138 -6.50 -4.30 -27.09
N PHE A 139 -5.58 -4.95 -26.38
CA PHE A 139 -4.55 -4.28 -25.61
C PHE A 139 -3.53 -3.58 -26.50
N GLU A 140 -3.15 -4.17 -27.64
CA GLU A 140 -2.28 -3.52 -28.63
C GLU A 140 -2.93 -2.27 -29.23
N GLN A 141 -4.24 -2.31 -29.49
CA GLN A 141 -4.97 -1.19 -30.08
C GLN A 141 -5.31 -0.08 -29.07
N TYR A 142 -5.74 -0.43 -27.86
CA TYR A 142 -6.30 0.52 -26.88
C TYR A 142 -5.43 0.71 -25.63
N GLY A 143 -4.35 -0.05 -25.48
CA GLY A 143 -3.48 -0.01 -24.30
C GLY A 143 -4.24 -0.41 -23.02
N LYS A 144 -4.07 0.37 -21.95
CA LYS A 144 -4.69 0.11 -20.64
C LYS A 144 -6.13 0.62 -20.51
N ASP A 145 -6.79 0.96 -21.61
CA ASP A 145 -8.21 1.32 -21.60
C ASP A 145 -9.07 0.06 -21.46
N PHE A 146 -9.15 -0.46 -20.23
CA PHE A 146 -9.91 -1.68 -19.91
C PHE A 146 -11.41 -1.54 -20.16
N LYS A 147 -11.94 -0.32 -20.28
CA LYS A 147 -13.34 -0.12 -20.66
C LYS A 147 -13.55 -0.51 -22.12
N LYS A 148 -12.68 -0.07 -23.03
CA LYS A 148 -12.73 -0.45 -24.45
C LYS A 148 -12.40 -1.91 -24.68
N ILE A 149 -11.46 -2.47 -23.93
CA ILE A 149 -11.17 -3.92 -23.99
C ILE A 149 -12.40 -4.73 -23.56
N ASN A 150 -13.14 -4.26 -22.54
CA ASN A 150 -14.35 -4.91 -22.07
C ASN A 150 -15.49 -4.91 -23.10
N GLU A 151 -15.59 -3.89 -23.96
CA GLU A 151 -16.56 -3.87 -25.05
C GLU A 151 -16.37 -5.03 -26.04
N LEU A 152 -15.13 -5.53 -26.20
CA LEU A 152 -14.81 -6.71 -27.00
C LEU A 152 -14.98 -8.04 -26.26
N LEU A 153 -15.03 -8.00 -24.92
CA LEU A 153 -15.21 -9.14 -24.03
C LEU A 153 -16.29 -8.82 -22.99
N PRO A 154 -17.57 -8.70 -23.40
CA PRO A 154 -18.65 -8.23 -22.52
C PRO A 154 -18.98 -9.20 -21.38
N HIS A 155 -18.64 -10.48 -21.54
CA HIS A 155 -18.85 -11.53 -20.53
C HIS A 155 -17.77 -11.55 -19.45
N LYS A 156 -16.64 -10.85 -19.65
CA LYS A 156 -15.62 -10.69 -18.62
C LYS A 156 -15.88 -9.38 -17.89
N THR A 157 -15.78 -9.38 -16.58
CA THR A 157 -15.80 -8.18 -15.76
C THR A 157 -14.48 -7.42 -15.89
N LYS A 158 -14.49 -6.12 -15.61
CA LYS A 158 -13.25 -5.31 -15.57
C LYS A 158 -12.21 -5.89 -14.61
N GLY A 159 -12.64 -6.45 -13.48
CA GLY A 159 -11.75 -7.09 -12.52
C GLY A 159 -11.02 -8.29 -13.11
N GLU A 160 -11.73 -9.13 -13.88
CA GLU A 160 -11.13 -10.29 -14.56
C GLU A 160 -10.15 -9.87 -15.65
N LEU A 161 -10.43 -8.82 -16.42
CA LEU A 161 -9.51 -8.27 -17.41
C LEU A 161 -8.22 -7.76 -16.77
N ILE A 162 -8.33 -7.05 -15.64
CA ILE A 162 -7.18 -6.53 -14.90
C ILE A 162 -6.38 -7.68 -14.29
N ASN A 163 -7.03 -8.67 -13.70
CA ASN A 163 -6.38 -9.87 -13.17
C ASN A 163 -5.61 -10.60 -14.28
N PHE A 164 -6.26 -10.81 -15.43
CA PHE A 164 -5.62 -11.41 -16.60
C PHE A 164 -4.43 -10.59 -17.09
N TYR A 165 -4.53 -9.27 -17.17
CA TYR A 165 -3.42 -8.39 -17.55
C TYR A 165 -2.18 -8.62 -16.68
N TYR A 166 -2.34 -8.70 -15.36
CA TYR A 166 -1.20 -8.90 -14.46
C TYR A 166 -0.58 -10.30 -14.57
N LYS A 167 -1.39 -11.32 -14.93
CA LYS A 167 -0.90 -12.67 -15.25
C LYS A 167 -0.17 -12.67 -16.60
N TRP A 168 -0.81 -12.18 -17.65
CA TRP A 168 -0.30 -12.12 -19.03
C TRP A 168 0.98 -11.30 -19.16
N LYS A 169 1.07 -10.13 -18.51
CA LYS A 169 2.25 -9.25 -18.56
C LYS A 169 3.52 -9.89 -18.01
N LYS A 170 3.39 -10.89 -17.13
CA LYS A 170 4.51 -11.67 -16.59
C LYS A 170 5.00 -12.73 -17.58
N THR A 171 4.22 -13.07 -18.60
CA THR A 171 4.64 -14.00 -19.66
C THR A 171 5.62 -13.32 -20.62
N LEU A 172 6.41 -14.15 -21.34
CA LEU A 172 7.30 -13.67 -22.39
C LEU A 172 6.53 -12.81 -23.42
N ARG A 173 5.32 -13.23 -23.82
CA ARG A 173 4.43 -12.52 -24.76
C ARG A 173 4.13 -11.08 -24.31
N GLY A 174 3.72 -10.90 -23.04
CA GLY A 174 3.45 -9.57 -22.48
C GLY A 174 4.69 -8.68 -22.31
N SER A 175 5.89 -9.28 -22.18
CA SER A 175 7.14 -8.52 -22.13
C SER A 175 7.58 -7.97 -23.49
N TYR A 176 7.24 -8.64 -24.60
CA TYR A 176 7.54 -8.16 -25.96
C TYR A 176 6.73 -6.91 -26.33
N VAL A 177 5.44 -6.86 -25.96
CA VAL A 177 4.58 -5.69 -26.20
C VAL A 177 5.12 -4.44 -25.52
N LYS A 178 5.62 -4.56 -24.27
CA LYS A 178 6.30 -3.44 -23.58
C LYS A 178 7.54 -2.91 -24.31
N LYS A 179 8.27 -3.77 -25.04
CA LYS A 179 9.47 -3.34 -25.77
C LYS A 179 9.10 -2.47 -26.96
N GLN A 180 7.90 -2.66 -27.53
CA GLN A 180 7.34 -1.86 -28.61
C GLN A 180 6.68 -0.56 -28.11
N GLU A 181 6.17 -0.53 -26.88
CA GLU A 181 5.67 0.67 -26.18
C GLU A 181 6.77 1.70 -25.81
N LYS A 182 8.01 1.57 -26.31
CA LYS A 182 9.02 2.64 -26.24
C LYS A 182 9.07 3.42 -27.56
N PRO A 183 8.31 4.52 -27.73
CA PRO A 183 8.54 5.46 -28.81
C PRO A 183 9.93 6.09 -28.71
N LYS A 184 10.54 6.27 -29.88
CA LYS A 184 11.79 6.99 -30.10
C LYS A 184 11.65 8.43 -29.56
N GLU A 185 12.31 8.73 -28.44
CA GLU A 185 12.51 10.13 -28.02
C GLU A 185 13.35 10.85 -29.08
N ASN A 186 12.75 11.86 -29.70
CA ASN A 186 13.41 12.83 -30.54
C ASN A 186 14.56 13.48 -29.77
N ILE A 187 15.76 13.40 -30.35
CA ILE A 187 16.95 14.08 -29.90
C ILE A 187 16.74 15.58 -30.12
N SER A 188 16.62 16.34 -29.03
CA SER A 188 16.88 17.78 -29.02
C SER A 188 17.87 18.09 -27.88
N PRO A 189 18.72 19.13 -28.05
CA PRO A 189 20.12 19.07 -27.65
C PRO A 189 20.35 19.25 -26.15
N LYS A 190 21.33 18.47 -25.66
CA LYS A 190 21.89 18.55 -24.32
C LYS A 190 22.46 19.95 -24.04
N THR A 191 21.95 20.61 -22.99
CA THR A 191 22.65 21.69 -22.30
C THR A 191 23.42 21.15 -21.08
N PRO A 192 24.52 21.81 -20.65
CA PRO A 192 25.59 21.16 -19.93
C PRO A 192 25.36 21.08 -18.41
N LYS A 193 26.00 20.07 -17.83
CA LYS A 193 26.12 19.77 -16.40
C LYS A 193 26.58 21.00 -15.61
N ASN A 194 25.84 21.36 -14.55
CA ASN A 194 26.37 22.16 -13.46
C ASN A 194 26.48 21.34 -12.17
N LYS A 195 27.61 21.57 -11.49
CA LYS A 195 28.27 20.66 -10.56
C LYS A 195 27.60 20.67 -9.19
N ARG A 196 27.58 19.48 -8.57
CA ARG A 196 27.21 19.25 -7.17
C ARG A 196 28.10 20.11 -6.25
N GLY A 197 27.48 20.85 -5.35
CA GLY A 197 28.15 21.53 -4.23
C GLY A 197 28.73 20.53 -3.21
N PRO A 198 29.61 21.00 -2.32
CA PRO A 198 30.59 20.15 -1.64
C PRO A 198 29.96 19.25 -0.57
N LYS A 199 30.38 17.98 -0.55
CA LYS A 199 30.17 17.06 0.58
C LYS A 199 31.12 17.46 1.71
N THR A 200 30.57 17.95 2.81
CA THR A 200 31.32 18.19 4.06
C THR A 200 31.80 16.85 4.61
N LYS A 201 33.12 16.64 4.63
CA LYS A 201 33.78 15.52 5.29
C LYS A 201 33.86 15.81 6.79
N ARG A 202 33.19 15.01 7.63
CA ARG A 202 33.51 14.92 9.06
C ARG A 202 34.81 14.12 9.19
N ASN A 203 35.90 14.80 9.51
CA ASN A 203 37.16 14.17 9.89
C ASN A 203 37.01 13.63 11.31
N LYS A 204 37.21 12.32 11.50
CA LYS A 204 37.42 11.71 12.82
C LYS A 204 38.93 11.70 13.05
N THR A 205 39.41 12.66 13.83
CA THR A 205 40.81 12.76 14.25
C THR A 205 41.14 11.61 15.20
N HIS A 206 42.09 10.78 14.78
CA HIS A 206 42.84 9.89 15.65
C HIS A 206 43.93 10.72 16.34
N SER A 207 44.08 10.59 17.65
CA SER A 207 45.29 10.97 18.37
C SER A 207 45.73 9.76 19.20
N PRO A 208 47.03 9.40 19.20
CA PRO A 208 47.53 8.13 19.70
C PRO A 208 48.07 8.21 21.14
N ASP A 209 48.35 7.02 21.67
CA ASP A 209 49.29 6.61 22.74
C ASP A 209 48.57 5.76 23.82
N ASN A 210 48.74 4.43 23.76
CA ASN A 210 49.75 3.63 24.49
C ASN A 210 49.41 3.57 26.00
N MET A 211 49.37 2.44 26.73
CA MET A 211 50.03 1.14 26.58
C MET A 211 49.56 0.22 27.75
N VAL A 212 49.76 -1.09 27.57
CA VAL A 212 49.97 -2.15 28.60
C VAL A 212 48.77 -2.96 29.15
N ILE A 213 48.98 -4.27 29.00
CA ILE A 213 48.32 -5.51 29.41
C ILE A 213 48.38 -5.71 30.95
N SER A 214 47.43 -6.45 31.54
CA SER A 214 47.69 -7.61 32.42
C SER A 214 46.41 -8.19 33.02
N ASP A 215 46.32 -9.52 32.88
CA ASP A 215 45.56 -10.58 33.59
C ASP A 215 44.05 -10.47 33.81
#